data_AF-A0A6I1FUP2-F1
#
_entry.id   AF-A0A6I1FUP2-F1
#
_cell.length_a   1.000
_cell.length_b   1.000
_cell.length_c   1.000
_cell.angle_alpha   90.00
_cell.angle_beta   90.00
_cell.angle_gamma   90.00
#
_symmetry.space_group_name_H-M   'P 1'
#
loop_
_entity.id
_entity.type
_entity.pdbx_description
1 polymer ?
#
loop_
_entity_poly.entity_id
_entity_poly.type
_entity_poly.pdbx_seq_one_letter_code
_entity_poly.pdbx_strand_id
1 'polypeptide(L)'
;MQFHFQQALRAVTLFAFFLFLIKLHLGEEITKYVNPKYVLFSQTAAVLFLCLFYVQIQRIWGKRHIHDHDCHHGCSHDHGESASPVKKMISYSILIFPLVTGFFLPAKTLDASIAAKKGTLLTKPVKAQEQIENESELSHLDESAAEVEPNLSLYENGEDGFDDQVPLPNPNEMADEEYKEKMKQLDNSTMIDMKDNVFEPYYGEINAEPHKYIGRTLKLKGFVYREEDFQPNQFVLARFLITHCVADANVIGFLTEFDKAHTVKENAWLEIEGTFHTTTYNNAEVPVLKIVSWKEISEPAEPYVYPVFTRIK
;
A
#
# COMPACT_ATOMS: atom_id res chain seq x y z
N MET A 1 -4.28 -24.53 43.16
CA MET A 1 -3.96 -23.89 41.87
C MET A 1 -3.33 -22.55 42.17
N GLN A 2 -2.12 -22.28 41.71
CA GLN A 2 -1.53 -20.94 41.83
C GLN A 2 -1.83 -20.18 40.53
N PHE A 3 -2.22 -18.91 40.65
CA PHE A 3 -2.53 -18.07 39.49
C PHE A 3 -1.26 -17.41 38.97
N HIS A 4 -0.89 -17.70 37.72
CA HIS A 4 0.28 -17.10 37.09
C HIS A 4 -0.11 -15.81 36.34
N PHE A 5 0.04 -14.65 36.99
CA PHE A 5 -0.33 -13.34 36.44
C PHE A 5 0.27 -13.05 35.05
N GLN A 6 1.53 -13.43 34.82
CA GLN A 6 2.18 -13.25 33.52
C GLN A 6 1.53 -14.07 32.40
N GLN A 7 1.10 -15.30 32.71
CA GLN A 7 0.43 -16.16 31.74
C GLN A 7 -0.97 -15.63 31.42
N ALA A 8 -1.65 -15.04 32.41
CA ALA A 8 -2.93 -14.36 32.25
C ALA A 8 -2.81 -13.10 31.39
N LEU A 9 -1.78 -12.26 31.61
CA LEU A 9 -1.54 -11.07 30.78
C LEU A 9 -1.34 -11.45 29.30
N ARG A 10 -0.55 -12.49 29.02
CA ARG A 10 -0.36 -13.02 27.65
C ARG A 10 -1.67 -13.52 27.05
N ALA A 11 -2.49 -14.25 27.81
CA ALA A 11 -3.80 -14.71 27.35
C ALA A 11 -4.70 -13.53 26.98
N VAL A 12 -4.75 -12.50 27.83
CA VAL A 12 -5.53 -11.27 27.58
C VAL A 12 -5.05 -10.57 26.31
N THR A 13 -3.73 -10.44 26.11
CA THR A 13 -3.17 -9.84 24.89
C THR A 13 -3.55 -10.62 23.63
N LEU A 14 -3.41 -11.95 23.63
CA LEU A 14 -3.77 -12.80 22.49
C LEU A 14 -5.28 -12.70 22.16
N PHE A 15 -6.13 -12.74 23.18
CA PHE A 15 -7.56 -12.59 23.01
C PHE A 15 -7.94 -11.20 22.48
N ALA A 16 -7.26 -10.17 22.96
CA ALA A 16 -7.48 -8.82 22.48
C ALA A 16 -7.09 -8.66 21.00
N PHE A 17 -6.00 -9.30 20.54
CA PHE A 17 -5.64 -9.33 19.11
C PHE A 17 -6.69 -10.06 18.27
N PHE A 18 -7.21 -11.18 18.77
CA PHE A 18 -8.33 -11.88 18.13
C PHE A 18 -9.55 -10.96 17.99
N LEU A 19 -9.99 -10.32 19.08
CA LEU A 19 -11.12 -9.40 19.06
C LEU A 19 -10.89 -8.21 18.12
N PHE A 20 -9.67 -7.68 18.09
CA PHE A 20 -9.29 -6.59 17.19
C PHE A 20 -9.44 -6.99 15.72
N LEU A 21 -8.88 -8.15 15.34
CA LEU A 21 -8.99 -8.65 13.97
C LEU A 21 -10.45 -8.93 13.61
N ILE A 22 -11.23 -9.54 14.49
CA ILE A 22 -12.67 -9.77 14.25
C ILE A 22 -13.42 -8.46 14.07
N LYS A 23 -13.16 -7.44 14.90
CA LYS A 23 -13.75 -6.10 14.75
C LYS A 23 -13.49 -5.52 13.36
N LEU A 24 -12.24 -5.62 12.86
CA LEU A 24 -11.88 -5.13 11.53
C LEU A 24 -12.58 -5.88 10.39
N HIS A 25 -12.75 -7.19 10.51
CA HIS A 25 -13.42 -8.00 9.49
C HIS A 25 -14.94 -7.79 9.49
N LEU A 26 -15.57 -7.64 10.66
CA LEU A 26 -17.01 -7.39 10.76
C LEU A 26 -17.40 -6.01 10.23
N GLY A 27 -16.52 -5.02 10.35
CA GLY A 27 -16.73 -3.68 9.81
C GLY A 27 -16.34 -3.53 8.33
N GLU A 28 -15.87 -4.59 7.68
CA GLU A 28 -15.24 -4.56 6.33
C GLU A 28 -14.07 -3.55 6.22
N GLU A 29 -13.60 -3.01 7.34
CA GLU A 29 -12.55 -1.98 7.39
C GLU A 29 -11.16 -2.56 7.10
N ILE A 30 -11.02 -3.89 7.11
CA ILE A 30 -9.76 -4.57 6.81
C ILE A 30 -9.24 -4.23 5.40
N THR A 31 -10.15 -3.98 4.44
CA THR A 31 -9.79 -3.61 3.06
C THR A 31 -9.20 -2.20 2.97
N LYS A 32 -9.41 -1.36 4.00
CA LYS A 32 -8.74 -0.06 4.14
C LYS A 32 -7.26 -0.20 4.49
N TYR A 33 -6.82 -1.37 4.98
CA TYR A 33 -5.44 -1.63 5.40
C TYR A 33 -4.69 -2.58 4.48
N VAL A 34 -5.39 -3.56 3.94
CA VAL A 34 -4.80 -4.70 3.22
C VAL A 34 -5.57 -4.92 1.95
N ASN A 35 -4.88 -5.33 0.89
CA ASN A 35 -5.50 -5.73 -0.35
C ASN A 35 -6.56 -6.84 -0.09
N PRO A 36 -7.79 -6.71 -0.63
CA PRO A 36 -8.91 -7.65 -0.43
C PRO A 36 -8.56 -9.13 -0.63
N LYS A 37 -7.62 -9.46 -1.51
CA LYS A 37 -7.20 -10.85 -1.73
C LYS A 37 -6.49 -11.48 -0.54
N TYR A 38 -5.88 -10.68 0.34
CA TYR A 38 -5.18 -11.18 1.52
C TYR A 38 -6.05 -11.20 2.78
N VAL A 39 -7.34 -10.86 2.68
CA VAL A 39 -8.28 -10.91 3.81
C VAL A 39 -8.34 -12.31 4.43
N LEU A 40 -8.25 -13.36 3.62
CA LEU A 40 -8.23 -14.75 4.10
C LEU A 40 -7.05 -15.04 5.04
N PHE A 41 -5.87 -14.49 4.77
CA PHE A 41 -4.71 -14.66 5.65
C PHE A 41 -4.93 -13.99 7.02
N SER A 42 -5.55 -12.82 7.01
CA SER A 42 -5.89 -12.09 8.25
C SER A 42 -6.97 -12.83 9.06
N GLN A 43 -7.95 -13.46 8.39
CA GLN A 43 -8.93 -14.34 9.04
C GLN A 43 -8.26 -15.57 9.67
N THR A 44 -7.32 -16.19 8.96
CA THR A 44 -6.54 -17.34 9.45
C THR A 44 -5.71 -16.95 10.68
N ALA A 45 -5.11 -15.76 10.66
CA ALA A 45 -4.40 -15.21 11.81
C ALA A 45 -5.32 -15.01 13.03
N ALA A 46 -6.54 -14.51 12.83
CA ALA A 46 -7.52 -14.38 13.91
C ALA A 46 -7.84 -15.75 14.55
N VAL A 47 -8.09 -16.78 13.73
CA VAL A 47 -8.32 -18.15 14.23
C VAL A 47 -7.10 -18.67 14.99
N LEU A 48 -5.89 -18.43 14.49
CA LEU A 48 -4.65 -18.81 15.16
C LEU A 48 -4.50 -18.13 16.53
N PHE A 49 -4.79 -16.83 16.63
CA PHE A 49 -4.78 -16.12 17.92
C PHE A 49 -5.79 -16.70 18.91
N LEU A 50 -6.97 -17.12 18.44
CA LEU A 50 -7.97 -17.79 19.28
C LEU A 50 -7.48 -19.16 19.78
N CYS A 51 -6.86 -19.96 18.91
CA CYS A 51 -6.27 -21.25 19.28
C CYS A 51 -5.15 -21.08 20.31
N LEU A 52 -4.22 -20.14 20.09
CA LEU A 52 -3.14 -19.84 21.03
C LEU A 52 -3.67 -19.32 22.37
N PHE A 53 -4.73 -18.51 22.35
CA PHE A 53 -5.40 -18.06 23.57
C PHE A 53 -5.94 -19.24 24.40
N TYR A 54 -6.59 -20.22 23.77
CA TYR A 54 -7.12 -21.39 24.48
C TYR A 54 -6.00 -22.23 25.12
N VAL A 55 -4.91 -22.48 24.40
CA VAL A 55 -3.72 -23.16 24.94
C VAL A 55 -3.14 -22.38 26.12
N GLN A 56 -3.08 -21.06 26.00
CA GLN A 56 -2.53 -20.17 27.03
C GLN A 56 -3.41 -20.14 28.30
N ILE A 57 -4.74 -20.21 28.17
CA ILE A 57 -5.69 -20.32 29.29
C ILE A 57 -5.41 -21.57 30.14
N GLN A 58 -5.18 -22.71 29.49
CA GLN A 58 -4.95 -23.97 30.20
C GLN A 58 -3.66 -23.90 31.05
N ARG A 59 -2.69 -23.06 30.66
CA ARG A 59 -1.43 -22.85 31.38
C ARG A 59 -1.55 -21.89 32.57
N ILE A 60 -2.65 -21.13 32.70
CA ILE A 60 -2.85 -20.19 33.82
C ILE A 60 -2.94 -20.92 35.17
N TRP A 61 -3.53 -22.13 35.15
CA TRP A 61 -3.79 -22.94 36.35
C TRP A 61 -2.90 -24.19 36.43
N GLY A 62 -1.62 -24.06 36.07
CA GLY A 62 -0.65 -25.15 36.15
C GLY A 62 -0.39 -25.63 37.59
N LYS A 63 -0.19 -26.95 37.75
CA LYS A 63 0.45 -27.52 38.95
C LYS A 63 1.96 -27.39 38.80
N ARG A 64 2.67 -27.07 39.88
CA ARG A 64 4.14 -27.12 39.92
C ARG A 64 4.57 -28.53 39.52
N HIS A 65 5.26 -28.68 38.38
CA HIS A 65 6.23 -29.76 38.29
C HIS A 65 7.45 -29.28 39.07
N ILE A 66 7.64 -29.86 40.26
CA ILE A 66 8.95 -29.91 40.89
C ILE A 66 9.75 -30.83 39.97
N HIS A 67 10.53 -30.24 39.07
CA HIS A 67 11.54 -30.98 38.36
C HIS A 67 12.74 -31.08 39.31
N ASP A 68 12.84 -32.20 40.02
CA ASP A 68 14.14 -32.70 40.45
C ASP A 68 14.90 -33.07 39.17
N HIS A 69 15.78 -32.19 38.71
CA HIS A 69 16.75 -32.51 37.68
C HIS A 69 18.10 -32.71 38.36
N ASP A 70 18.50 -33.97 38.50
CA ASP A 70 19.90 -34.36 38.59
C ASP A 70 20.60 -33.86 37.32
N CYS A 71 21.36 -32.76 37.46
CA CYS A 71 22.08 -32.15 36.35
C CYS A 71 23.38 -32.90 36.07
N HIS A 72 23.42 -33.66 34.97
CA HIS A 72 24.68 -34.02 34.31
C HIS A 72 25.04 -32.94 33.26
N HIS A 73 26.16 -32.28 33.51
CA HIS A 73 27.01 -31.45 32.64
C HIS A 73 26.48 -30.99 31.27
N GLY A 74 26.38 -29.66 31.09
CA GLY A 74 26.78 -29.02 29.83
C GLY A 74 25.72 -28.35 28.95
N CYS A 75 24.47 -28.17 29.40
CA CYS A 75 23.46 -27.49 28.57
C CYS A 75 23.08 -26.11 29.13
N SER A 76 23.60 -25.05 28.52
CA SER A 76 23.13 -23.67 28.71
C SER A 76 21.82 -23.45 27.94
N HIS A 77 20.72 -24.01 28.43
CA HIS A 77 19.40 -23.57 28.02
C HIS A 77 19.00 -22.38 28.91
N ASP A 78 19.25 -21.17 28.40
CA ASP A 78 18.74 -19.92 28.94
C ASP A 78 17.21 -19.90 28.80
N HIS A 79 16.52 -20.53 29.74
CA HIS A 79 15.09 -20.39 29.91
C HIS A 79 14.79 -19.11 30.68
N GLY A 80 15.06 -17.94 30.08
CA GLY A 80 14.28 -16.70 30.12
C GLY A 80 13.67 -16.17 31.44
N GLU A 81 14.09 -16.62 32.62
CA GLU A 81 13.59 -16.09 33.90
C GLU A 81 14.43 -14.89 34.39
N SER A 82 15.62 -14.66 33.82
CA SER A 82 16.62 -13.67 34.24
C SER A 82 16.50 -12.27 33.62
N ALA A 83 15.48 -11.99 32.79
CA ALA A 83 15.29 -10.64 32.25
C ALA A 83 14.80 -9.67 33.34
N SER A 84 15.48 -8.53 33.49
CA SER A 84 15.11 -7.45 34.40
C SER A 84 13.64 -7.01 34.18
N PRO A 85 12.92 -6.57 35.25
CA PRO A 85 11.51 -6.19 35.14
C PRO A 85 11.27 -5.10 34.08
N VAL A 86 12.26 -4.25 33.80
CA VAL A 86 12.22 -3.23 32.75
C VAL A 86 12.17 -3.83 31.34
N LYS A 87 13.01 -4.84 31.03
CA LYS A 87 12.99 -5.52 29.71
C LYS A 87 11.64 -6.21 29.45
N LYS A 88 11.05 -6.79 30.51
CA LYS A 88 9.71 -7.39 30.45
C LYS A 88 8.64 -6.34 30.16
N MET A 89 8.71 -5.17 30.81
CA MET A 89 7.79 -4.06 30.57
C MET A 89 7.86 -3.55 29.12
N ILE A 90 9.06 -3.35 28.58
CA ILE A 90 9.28 -2.91 27.19
C ILE A 90 8.66 -3.91 26.21
N SER A 91 8.90 -5.21 26.41
CA SER A 91 8.36 -6.27 25.55
C SER A 91 6.83 -6.28 25.51
N TYR A 92 6.15 -6.13 26.65
CA TYR A 92 4.68 -6.04 26.68
C TYR A 92 4.18 -4.73 26.07
N SER A 93 4.90 -3.62 26.26
CA SER A 93 4.54 -2.33 25.67
C SER A 93 4.50 -2.40 24.14
N ILE A 94 5.44 -3.11 23.51
CA ILE A 94 5.50 -3.27 22.04
C ILE A 94 4.26 -4.01 21.50
N LEU A 95 3.68 -4.93 22.26
CA LEU A 95 2.49 -5.69 21.86
C LEU A 95 1.17 -4.97 22.21
N ILE A 96 1.13 -4.30 23.35
CA ILE A 96 -0.08 -3.62 23.82
C ILE A 96 -0.29 -2.31 23.05
N PHE A 97 0.78 -1.61 22.68
CA PHE A 97 0.67 -0.31 22.00
C PHE A 97 -0.12 -0.38 20.68
N PRO A 98 0.19 -1.27 19.71
CA PRO A 98 -0.59 -1.40 18.47
C PRO A 98 -2.07 -1.71 18.72
N LEU A 99 -2.34 -2.45 19.78
CA LEU A 99 -3.68 -2.89 20.14
C LEU A 99 -4.50 -1.72 20.73
N VAL A 100 -3.90 -0.95 21.64
CA VAL A 100 -4.50 0.28 22.16
C VAL A 100 -4.77 1.25 21.00
N THR A 101 -3.79 1.48 20.12
CA THR A 101 -3.99 2.37 18.97
C THR A 101 -5.08 1.83 18.04
N GLY A 102 -5.12 0.53 17.75
CA GLY A 102 -6.12 -0.06 16.85
C GLY A 102 -7.55 -0.03 17.42
N PHE A 103 -7.74 -0.14 18.74
CA PHE A 103 -9.07 -0.05 19.33
C PHE A 103 -9.57 1.40 19.46
N PHE A 104 -8.69 2.33 19.79
CA PHE A 104 -9.04 3.73 20.07
C PHE A 104 -9.04 4.63 18.83
N LEU A 105 -8.25 4.31 17.81
CA LEU A 105 -8.23 5.08 16.56
C LEU A 105 -9.20 4.48 15.54
N PRO A 106 -10.00 5.32 14.85
CA PRO A 106 -10.87 4.84 13.79
C PRO A 106 -10.05 4.35 12.60
N ALA A 107 -10.57 3.37 11.85
CA ALA A 107 -9.93 2.95 10.62
C ALA A 107 -10.03 4.05 9.56
N LYS A 108 -8.88 4.64 9.25
CA LYS A 108 -8.74 5.72 8.27
C LYS A 108 -7.98 5.19 7.05
N THR A 109 -8.45 5.60 5.88
CA THR A 109 -7.80 5.39 4.60
C THR A 109 -6.61 6.34 4.45
N LEU A 110 -5.71 6.02 3.51
CA LEU A 110 -4.61 6.89 3.18
C LEU A 110 -5.13 8.22 2.60
N ASP A 111 -4.58 9.33 3.10
CA ASP A 111 -5.04 10.68 2.75
C ASP A 111 -3.93 11.51 2.08
N ALA A 112 -4.30 12.71 1.63
CA ALA A 112 -3.39 13.66 0.98
C ALA A 112 -2.13 13.99 1.81
N SER A 113 -2.18 13.90 3.15
CA SER A 113 -0.99 14.16 3.99
C SER A 113 0.04 13.04 3.91
N ILE A 114 -0.40 11.80 3.68
CA ILE A 114 0.50 10.67 3.38
C ILE A 114 1.04 10.79 1.96
N ALA A 115 0.20 11.25 1.02
CA ALA A 115 0.66 11.53 -0.35
C ALA A 115 1.76 12.59 -0.36
N ALA A 116 1.62 13.67 0.42
CA ALA A 116 2.64 14.72 0.57
C ALA A 116 4.01 14.19 1.02
N LYS A 117 4.00 13.18 1.90
CA LYS A 117 5.24 12.57 2.42
C LYS A 117 5.85 11.55 1.46
N LYS A 118 5.04 10.90 0.63
CA LYS A 118 5.50 9.91 -0.36
C LYS A 118 5.85 10.55 -1.71
N GLY A 119 5.32 11.75 -1.99
CA GLY A 119 5.38 12.38 -3.30
C GLY A 119 4.48 11.69 -4.32
N THR A 120 4.29 12.34 -5.47
CA THR A 120 3.61 11.74 -6.62
C THR A 120 4.60 11.29 -7.69
N LEU A 121 4.29 10.19 -8.39
CA LEU A 121 5.11 9.67 -9.49
C LEU A 121 4.92 10.49 -10.79
N LEU A 122 4.77 11.82 -10.70
CA LEU A 122 4.53 12.69 -11.86
C LEU A 122 5.71 12.76 -12.83
N THR A 123 6.92 12.35 -12.43
CA THR A 123 8.16 12.63 -13.17
C THR A 123 9.13 11.45 -13.29
N LYS A 124 8.66 10.20 -13.29
CA LYS A 124 9.51 9.08 -13.73
C LYS A 124 9.25 8.79 -15.22
N PRO A 125 10.03 9.38 -16.16
CA PRO A 125 10.02 8.91 -17.52
C PRO A 125 10.56 7.47 -17.52
N VAL A 126 9.77 6.53 -18.04
CA VAL A 126 10.27 5.22 -18.47
C VAL A 126 11.14 5.51 -19.70
N LYS A 127 12.44 5.79 -19.48
CA LYS A 127 13.38 5.93 -20.57
C LYS A 127 13.72 4.54 -21.07
N ALA A 128 13.24 4.24 -22.27
CA ALA A 128 13.70 3.15 -23.11
C ALA A 128 15.24 3.20 -23.25
N GLN A 129 15.83 2.03 -23.11
CA GLN A 129 17.25 1.75 -22.98
C GLN A 129 18.00 2.04 -24.29
N GLU A 130 18.93 3.00 -24.26
CA GLU A 130 20.02 3.07 -25.23
C GLU A 130 21.35 3.34 -24.53
N GLN A 131 22.33 2.52 -24.94
CA GLN A 131 23.79 2.66 -24.90
C GLN A 131 24.58 1.93 -23.80
N ILE A 132 25.38 0.99 -24.33
CA ILE A 132 26.45 0.20 -23.75
C ILE A 132 27.78 1.01 -23.78
N GLU A 133 28.71 0.62 -22.88
CA GLU A 133 30.18 0.84 -22.86
C GLU A 133 30.75 2.15 -22.29
N ASN A 134 31.29 2.13 -21.06
CA ASN A 134 32.68 1.72 -20.78
C ASN A 134 33.06 1.86 -19.29
N GLU A 135 33.88 0.93 -18.81
CA GLU A 135 34.43 0.85 -17.46
C GLU A 135 35.49 1.93 -17.14
N SER A 136 35.55 2.31 -15.86
CA SER A 136 36.75 2.28 -14.98
C SER A 136 37.03 3.55 -14.17
N GLU A 137 37.50 3.29 -12.94
CA GLU A 137 38.17 4.16 -11.95
C GLU A 137 37.34 4.81 -10.82
N LEU A 138 37.16 3.98 -9.76
CA LEU A 138 37.56 4.22 -8.37
C LEU A 138 37.98 5.66 -7.97
N SER A 139 37.26 6.30 -7.03
CA SER A 139 37.56 6.22 -5.58
C SER A 139 37.18 7.48 -4.76
N HIS A 140 36.68 7.20 -3.56
CA HIS A 140 36.66 8.01 -2.32
C HIS A 140 35.43 8.89 -1.93
N LEU A 141 34.51 8.22 -1.21
CA LEU A 141 33.98 8.50 0.14
C LEU A 141 33.32 9.87 0.45
N ASP A 142 31.99 9.85 0.67
CA ASP A 142 31.45 10.16 2.01
C ASP A 142 30.10 9.44 2.25
N GLU A 143 29.92 9.00 3.49
CA GLU A 143 28.93 8.05 3.99
C GLU A 143 27.83 8.82 4.73
N SER A 144 26.65 8.99 4.12
CA SER A 144 25.37 9.25 4.84
C SER A 144 24.21 9.53 3.87
N ALA A 145 23.58 8.48 3.35
CA ALA A 145 22.14 8.43 3.08
C ALA A 145 21.79 6.98 2.75
N ALA A 146 20.90 6.35 3.53
CA ALA A 146 20.42 5.01 3.25
C ALA A 146 19.66 5.02 1.92
N GLU A 147 20.28 4.44 0.90
CA GLU A 147 19.74 4.20 -0.43
C GLU A 147 18.52 3.26 -0.30
N VAL A 148 17.33 3.81 -0.43
CA VAL A 148 16.14 3.04 -0.79
C VAL A 148 16.10 3.04 -2.31
N GLU A 149 16.74 2.05 -2.93
CA GLU A 149 16.46 1.73 -4.33
C GLU A 149 15.00 1.26 -4.45
N PRO A 150 14.14 1.95 -5.21
CA PRO A 150 12.87 1.39 -5.58
C PRO A 150 13.11 0.53 -6.82
N ASN A 151 13.15 -0.79 -6.62
CA ASN A 151 12.95 -1.76 -7.70
C ASN A 151 11.57 -1.47 -8.35
N LEU A 152 11.61 -0.72 -9.45
CA LEU A 152 10.49 -0.52 -10.36
C LEU A 152 10.94 -0.93 -11.77
N SER A 153 11.48 -2.14 -11.87
CA SER A 153 11.56 -2.89 -13.13
C SER A 153 10.76 -4.18 -12.93
N LEU A 154 9.43 -4.06 -12.92
CA LEU A 154 8.55 -5.21 -12.84
C LEU A 154 7.67 -5.24 -14.09
N TYR A 155 8.09 -6.14 -14.98
CA TYR A 155 7.39 -6.72 -16.13
C TYR A 155 7.44 -5.94 -17.45
N GLU A 156 8.64 -5.85 -18.02
CA GLU A 156 8.80 -5.93 -19.47
C GLU A 156 8.97 -7.41 -19.88
N ASN A 157 8.32 -7.79 -20.97
CA ASN A 157 8.37 -9.14 -21.54
C ASN A 157 9.80 -9.59 -21.81
N GLY A 158 10.22 -10.67 -21.15
CA GLY A 158 11.44 -11.41 -21.45
C GLY A 158 11.14 -12.91 -21.37
N GLU A 159 11.00 -13.54 -22.53
CA GLU A 159 11.24 -14.98 -22.67
C GLU A 159 12.71 -15.23 -22.29
N ASP A 160 12.96 -15.66 -21.06
CA ASP A 160 14.01 -16.61 -20.66
C ASP A 160 14.28 -16.52 -19.15
N GLY A 161 14.25 -17.66 -18.47
CA GLY A 161 14.82 -17.81 -17.12
C GLY A 161 13.81 -17.86 -15.97
N PHE A 162 13.45 -19.08 -15.61
CA PHE A 162 12.67 -19.50 -14.44
C PHE A 162 13.18 -18.87 -13.11
N ASP A 163 12.41 -17.96 -12.52
CA ASP A 163 12.31 -17.80 -11.06
C ASP A 163 10.81 -17.84 -10.72
N ASP A 164 10.40 -18.88 -9.99
CA ASP A 164 9.02 -19.17 -9.57
C ASP A 164 8.54 -18.13 -8.53
N GLN A 165 8.44 -16.86 -8.92
CA GLN A 165 7.67 -15.89 -8.17
C GLN A 165 6.21 -16.21 -8.41
N VAL A 166 5.62 -16.96 -7.47
CA VAL A 166 4.18 -17.18 -7.40
C VAL A 166 3.49 -15.83 -7.60
N PRO A 167 2.68 -15.65 -8.67
CA PRO A 167 2.02 -14.39 -8.93
C PRO A 167 1.27 -13.95 -7.68
N LEU A 168 1.56 -12.73 -7.23
CA LEU A 168 0.93 -12.19 -6.06
C LEU A 168 -0.59 -12.16 -6.24
N PRO A 169 -1.39 -12.64 -5.29
CA PRO A 169 -2.83 -12.52 -5.36
C PRO A 169 -3.26 -11.06 -5.56
N ASN A 170 -3.89 -10.75 -6.70
CA ASN A 170 -4.33 -9.41 -7.06
C ASN A 170 -5.84 -9.34 -7.32
N PRO A 171 -6.59 -8.40 -6.72
CA PRO A 171 -8.03 -8.27 -6.90
C PRO A 171 -8.39 -7.80 -8.32
N ASN A 172 -7.45 -7.18 -9.02
CA ASN A 172 -7.59 -6.71 -10.39
C ASN A 172 -6.93 -7.69 -11.37
N GLU A 173 -7.62 -8.80 -11.62
CA GLU A 173 -7.23 -9.80 -12.60
C GLU A 173 -8.16 -9.78 -13.81
N MET A 174 -7.59 -9.85 -15.00
CA MET A 174 -8.35 -9.92 -16.26
C MET A 174 -7.71 -10.88 -17.27
N ALA A 175 -8.47 -11.29 -18.27
CA ALA A 175 -7.92 -12.08 -19.37
C ALA A 175 -6.98 -11.22 -20.23
N ASP A 176 -5.92 -11.81 -20.78
CA ASP A 176 -4.98 -11.09 -21.65
C ASP A 176 -5.69 -10.41 -22.83
N GLU A 177 -6.65 -11.08 -23.45
CA GLU A 177 -7.43 -10.53 -24.56
C GLU A 177 -8.31 -9.36 -24.13
N GLU A 178 -8.89 -9.41 -22.92
CA GLU A 178 -9.65 -8.30 -22.35
C GLU A 178 -8.72 -7.10 -22.06
N TYR A 179 -7.53 -7.34 -21.53
CA TYR A 179 -6.54 -6.29 -21.29
C TYR A 179 -6.15 -5.60 -22.61
N LYS A 180 -5.81 -6.39 -23.64
CA LYS A 180 -5.47 -5.87 -24.98
C LYS A 180 -6.63 -5.07 -25.59
N GLU A 181 -7.87 -5.52 -25.42
CA GLU A 181 -9.05 -4.79 -25.89
C GLU A 181 -9.19 -3.43 -25.19
N LYS A 182 -9.00 -3.38 -23.86
CA LYS A 182 -9.03 -2.13 -23.09
C LYS A 182 -7.91 -1.17 -23.49
N MET A 183 -6.70 -1.65 -23.74
CA MET A 183 -5.60 -0.81 -24.23
C MET A 183 -5.88 -0.29 -25.64
N LYS A 184 -6.41 -1.12 -26.53
CA LYS A 184 -6.85 -0.67 -27.85
C LYS A 184 -8.01 0.34 -27.77
N GLN A 185 -8.91 0.19 -26.79
CA GLN A 185 -9.97 1.16 -26.56
C GLN A 185 -9.41 2.51 -26.12
N LEU A 186 -8.39 2.53 -25.26
CA LEU A 186 -7.68 3.74 -24.85
C LEU A 186 -7.13 4.51 -26.07
N ASP A 187 -6.48 3.80 -27.00
CA ASP A 187 -5.92 4.39 -28.22
C ASP A 187 -6.95 5.05 -29.13
N ASN A 188 -8.17 4.52 -29.20
CA ASN A 188 -9.19 4.94 -30.16
C ASN A 188 -10.26 5.87 -29.57
N SER A 189 -10.39 5.94 -28.25
CA SER A 189 -11.47 6.69 -27.59
C SER A 189 -11.11 8.17 -27.42
N THR A 190 -12.03 9.06 -27.80
CA THR A 190 -11.93 10.51 -27.53
C THR A 190 -12.37 10.87 -26.12
N MET A 191 -13.22 10.04 -25.52
CA MET A 191 -13.64 10.11 -24.12
C MET A 191 -13.17 8.84 -23.40
N ILE A 192 -12.23 9.00 -22.48
CA ILE A 192 -11.60 7.93 -21.71
C ILE A 192 -12.28 7.89 -20.34
N ASP A 193 -12.80 6.73 -19.95
CA ASP A 193 -13.40 6.52 -18.62
C ASP A 193 -12.42 5.74 -17.74
N MET A 194 -11.80 6.43 -16.78
CA MET A 194 -10.78 5.88 -15.90
C MET A 194 -11.43 5.08 -14.76
N LYS A 195 -11.70 3.80 -15.04
CA LYS A 195 -12.23 2.87 -14.05
C LYS A 195 -11.12 2.30 -13.18
N ASP A 196 -11.49 1.83 -11.99
CA ASP A 196 -10.53 1.33 -11.00
C ASP A 196 -9.69 0.14 -11.53
N ASN A 197 -10.27 -0.71 -12.38
CA ASN A 197 -9.59 -1.88 -12.95
C ASN A 197 -8.61 -1.58 -14.10
N VAL A 198 -8.60 -0.36 -14.62
CA VAL A 198 -7.67 0.09 -15.67
C VAL A 198 -6.83 1.27 -15.25
N PHE A 199 -6.98 1.72 -14.00
CA PHE A 199 -6.42 2.98 -13.55
C PHE A 199 -4.90 3.03 -13.71
N GLU A 200 -4.20 2.00 -13.25
CA GLU A 200 -2.75 1.89 -13.31
C GLU A 200 -2.21 1.80 -14.75
N PRO A 201 -2.66 0.87 -15.63
CA PRO A 201 -2.10 0.78 -16.98
C PRO A 201 -2.44 2.00 -17.84
N TYR A 202 -3.64 2.57 -17.71
CA TYR A 202 -3.98 3.80 -18.44
C TYR A 202 -3.17 4.99 -17.93
N TYR A 203 -2.95 5.10 -16.62
CA TYR A 203 -2.07 6.11 -16.06
C TYR A 203 -0.65 5.98 -16.61
N GLY A 204 -0.09 4.77 -16.64
CA GLY A 204 1.24 4.50 -17.17
C GLY A 204 1.37 4.92 -18.64
N GLU A 205 0.46 4.43 -19.49
CA GLU A 205 0.47 4.71 -20.93
C GLU A 205 0.32 6.21 -21.25
N ILE A 206 -0.58 6.91 -20.55
CA ILE A 206 -0.81 8.35 -20.77
C ILE A 206 0.41 9.18 -20.35
N ASN A 207 1.12 8.79 -19.28
CA ASN A 207 2.34 9.48 -18.88
C ASN A 207 3.54 9.13 -19.78
N ALA A 208 3.58 7.93 -20.34
CA ALA A 208 4.62 7.52 -21.28
C ALA A 208 4.50 8.29 -22.61
N GLU A 209 3.27 8.47 -23.12
CA GLU A 209 3.02 9.11 -24.41
C GLU A 209 1.97 10.23 -24.35
N PRO A 210 2.21 11.32 -23.59
CA PRO A 210 1.20 12.34 -23.30
C PRO A 210 0.67 13.04 -24.56
N HIS A 211 1.51 13.17 -25.59
CA HIS A 211 1.14 13.78 -26.88
C HIS A 211 0.02 13.03 -27.62
N LYS A 212 -0.09 11.71 -27.47
CA LYS A 212 -1.16 10.90 -28.11
C LYS A 212 -2.56 11.26 -27.59
N TYR A 213 -2.61 11.82 -26.38
CA TYR A 213 -3.85 12.03 -25.63
C TYR A 213 -4.31 13.49 -25.61
N ILE A 214 -3.52 14.44 -26.11
CA ILE A 214 -3.87 15.86 -26.16
C ILE A 214 -5.24 16.06 -26.84
N GLY A 215 -6.10 16.88 -26.22
CA GLY A 215 -7.43 17.19 -26.72
C GLY A 215 -8.49 16.13 -26.43
N ARG A 216 -8.11 14.94 -25.96
CA ARG A 216 -9.06 13.92 -25.49
C ARG A 216 -9.56 14.28 -24.09
N THR A 217 -10.76 13.79 -23.76
CA THR A 217 -11.38 14.00 -22.46
C THR A 217 -11.20 12.76 -21.58
N LEU A 218 -10.75 12.94 -20.35
CA LEU A 218 -10.68 11.91 -19.32
C LEU A 218 -11.74 12.17 -18.26
N LYS A 219 -12.47 11.11 -17.90
CA LYS A 219 -13.31 11.06 -16.71
C LYS A 219 -12.62 10.21 -15.65
N LEU A 220 -12.44 10.73 -14.44
CA LEU A 220 -11.83 9.98 -13.34
C LEU A 220 -12.34 10.42 -11.98
N LYS A 221 -12.13 9.54 -10.99
CA LYS A 221 -12.38 9.81 -9.57
C LYS A 221 -11.09 9.74 -8.79
N GLY A 222 -10.86 10.72 -7.91
CA GLY A 222 -9.70 10.75 -7.03
C GLY A 222 -9.87 11.72 -5.88
N PHE A 223 -8.91 11.68 -4.96
CA PHE A 223 -8.80 12.68 -3.90
C PHE A 223 -7.84 13.79 -4.34
N VAL A 224 -8.09 14.98 -3.81
CA VAL A 224 -7.30 16.16 -4.13
C VAL A 224 -6.04 16.19 -3.28
N TYR A 225 -4.89 16.30 -3.95
CA TYR A 225 -3.57 16.37 -3.35
C TYR A 225 -2.78 17.56 -3.90
N ARG A 226 -2.16 18.36 -3.04
CA ARG A 226 -1.34 19.52 -3.41
C ARG A 226 0.07 19.44 -2.84
N GLU A 227 1.04 19.81 -3.67
CA GLU A 227 2.43 20.04 -3.28
C GLU A 227 2.67 21.54 -3.02
N GLU A 228 3.68 21.86 -2.22
CA GLU A 228 4.01 23.26 -1.87
C GLU A 228 4.39 24.09 -3.10
N ASP A 229 4.96 23.45 -4.13
CA ASP A 229 5.47 24.11 -5.34
C ASP A 229 4.41 24.27 -6.45
N PHE A 230 3.17 23.83 -6.24
CA PHE A 230 2.10 23.94 -7.24
C PHE A 230 1.55 25.36 -7.34
N GLN A 231 1.10 25.72 -8.55
CA GLN A 231 0.35 26.96 -8.74
C GLN A 231 -1.00 26.91 -7.99
N PRO A 232 -1.59 28.06 -7.60
CA PRO A 232 -2.84 28.08 -6.83
C PRO A 232 -4.05 27.43 -7.53
N ASN A 233 -4.01 27.32 -8.87
CA ASN A 233 -5.01 26.66 -9.70
C ASN A 233 -4.68 25.18 -9.98
N GLN A 234 -3.62 24.63 -9.39
CA GLN A 234 -3.13 23.28 -9.65
C GLN A 234 -3.30 22.37 -8.43
N PHE A 235 -3.59 21.10 -8.70
CA PHE A 235 -3.53 19.99 -7.77
C PHE A 235 -3.40 18.68 -8.55
N VAL A 236 -2.99 17.60 -7.89
CA VAL A 236 -3.13 16.26 -8.45
C VAL A 236 -4.47 15.69 -8.01
N LEU A 237 -5.23 15.14 -8.96
CA LEU A 237 -6.34 14.26 -8.64
C LEU A 237 -5.83 12.83 -8.62
N ALA A 238 -5.73 12.26 -7.41
CA ALA A 238 -4.95 11.05 -7.17
C ALA A 238 -5.76 9.87 -6.62
N ARG A 239 -5.19 8.67 -6.79
CA ARG A 239 -5.56 7.43 -6.09
C ARG A 239 -4.30 6.79 -5.51
N PHE A 240 -4.47 6.01 -4.45
CA PHE A 240 -3.39 5.16 -3.96
C PHE A 240 -3.40 3.82 -4.70
N LEU A 241 -2.27 3.47 -5.30
CA LEU A 241 -1.96 2.16 -5.86
C LEU A 241 -1.38 1.27 -4.76
N ILE A 242 -1.97 0.10 -4.53
CA ILE A 242 -1.52 -0.87 -3.50
C ILE A 242 -1.31 -2.23 -4.15
N THR A 243 -0.27 -2.95 -3.73
CA THR A 243 -0.06 -4.35 -4.15
C THR A 243 -0.46 -5.32 -3.04
N HIS A 244 -0.04 -5.08 -1.80
CA HIS A 244 -0.32 -5.95 -0.66
C HIS A 244 -1.03 -5.23 0.49
N CYS A 245 -0.59 -4.03 0.85
CA CYS A 245 -1.11 -3.31 2.02
C CYS A 245 -0.77 -1.82 1.99
N VAL A 246 -1.38 -1.04 2.88
CA VAL A 246 -1.14 0.43 2.93
C VAL A 246 0.33 0.84 3.10
N ALA A 247 1.21 -0.06 3.57
CA ALA A 247 2.64 0.23 3.67
C ALA A 247 3.33 0.33 2.29
N ASP A 248 2.89 -0.44 1.30
CA ASP A 248 3.43 -0.43 -0.07
C ASP A 248 2.71 0.56 -0.99
N ALA A 249 1.80 1.37 -0.45
CA ALA A 249 1.00 2.29 -1.24
C ALA A 249 1.85 3.35 -1.95
N ASN A 250 1.56 3.56 -3.24
CA ASN A 250 2.10 4.64 -4.07
C ASN A 250 0.98 5.57 -4.51
N VAL A 251 1.30 6.85 -4.76
CA VAL A 251 0.32 7.83 -5.25
C VAL A 251 0.43 7.95 -6.77
N ILE A 252 -0.66 7.68 -7.47
CA ILE A 252 -0.77 7.87 -8.91
C ILE A 252 -1.95 8.79 -9.23
N GLY A 253 -1.79 9.65 -10.23
CA GLY A 253 -2.80 10.65 -10.56
C GLY A 253 -2.27 11.73 -11.48
N PHE A 254 -3.16 12.53 -12.04
CA PHE A 254 -2.80 13.54 -13.03
C PHE A 254 -2.74 14.93 -12.41
N LEU A 255 -1.72 15.69 -12.79
CA LEU A 255 -1.71 17.14 -12.58
C LEU A 255 -2.97 17.71 -13.23
N THR A 256 -3.69 18.53 -12.47
CA THR A 256 -5.00 19.05 -12.85
C THR A 256 -5.01 20.55 -12.64
N GLU A 257 -5.41 21.28 -13.68
CA GLU A 257 -5.61 22.72 -13.67
C GLU A 257 -7.10 23.05 -13.57
N PHE A 258 -7.43 23.88 -12.60
CA PHE A 258 -8.81 24.24 -12.30
C PHE A 258 -8.94 25.68 -11.79
N ASP A 259 -9.69 26.50 -12.50
CA ASP A 259 -9.89 27.91 -12.13
C ASP A 259 -10.52 28.10 -10.75
N LYS A 260 -11.35 27.14 -10.30
CA LYS A 260 -11.96 27.16 -8.97
C LYS A 260 -11.23 26.24 -7.98
N ALA A 261 -9.94 25.95 -8.19
CA ALA A 261 -9.16 25.09 -7.28
C ALA A 261 -9.21 25.57 -5.82
N HIS A 262 -9.29 26.88 -5.59
CA HIS A 262 -9.43 27.48 -4.25
C HIS A 262 -10.72 27.08 -3.51
N THR A 263 -11.76 26.61 -4.23
CA THR A 263 -13.02 26.14 -3.64
C THR A 263 -12.95 24.69 -3.17
N VAL A 264 -11.93 23.95 -3.62
CA VAL A 264 -11.78 22.52 -3.37
C VAL A 264 -10.80 22.32 -2.24
N LYS A 265 -11.23 21.64 -1.18
CA LYS A 265 -10.39 21.34 -0.03
C LYS A 265 -9.39 20.22 -0.33
N GLU A 266 -8.28 20.24 0.38
CA GLU A 266 -7.35 19.10 0.42
C GLU A 266 -8.09 17.84 0.86
N ASN A 267 -7.73 16.68 0.30
CA ASN A 267 -8.34 15.38 0.59
C ASN A 267 -9.84 15.27 0.24
N ALA A 268 -10.43 16.25 -0.45
CA ALA A 268 -11.78 16.13 -0.99
C ALA A 268 -11.78 15.14 -2.16
N TRP A 269 -12.79 14.28 -2.22
CA TRP A 269 -12.98 13.36 -3.33
C TRP A 269 -13.78 14.04 -4.43
N LEU A 270 -13.26 14.01 -5.66
CA LEU A 270 -13.92 14.57 -6.83
C LEU A 270 -14.12 13.50 -7.90
N GLU A 271 -15.21 13.61 -8.62
CA GLU A 271 -15.34 13.06 -9.98
C GLU A 271 -15.21 14.23 -10.95
N ILE A 272 -14.22 14.17 -11.84
CA ILE A 272 -13.97 15.22 -12.83
C ILE A 272 -14.01 14.67 -14.24
N GLU A 273 -14.33 15.55 -15.17
CA GLU A 273 -14.06 15.37 -16.59
C GLU A 273 -13.15 16.51 -17.03
N GLY A 274 -12.01 16.17 -17.62
CA GLY A 274 -11.00 17.14 -18.03
C GLY A 274 -10.40 16.82 -19.39
N THR A 275 -9.92 17.84 -20.08
CA THR A 275 -9.25 17.67 -21.38
C THR A 275 -7.74 17.67 -21.19
N PHE A 276 -7.05 16.73 -21.84
CA PHE A 276 -5.60 16.62 -21.78
C PHE A 276 -4.90 17.74 -22.56
N HIS A 277 -3.88 18.29 -21.90
CA HIS A 277 -2.83 19.12 -22.47
C HIS A 277 -1.48 18.62 -21.96
N THR A 278 -0.39 19.20 -22.44
CA THR A 278 0.92 19.02 -21.81
C THR A 278 1.35 20.31 -21.12
N THR A 279 2.14 20.14 -20.07
CA THR A 279 2.82 21.23 -19.36
C THR A 279 4.20 20.77 -18.94
N THR A 280 5.04 21.70 -18.48
CA THR A 280 6.36 21.38 -17.95
C THR A 280 6.31 21.47 -16.43
N TYR A 281 6.66 20.38 -15.74
CA TYR A 281 6.80 20.30 -14.29
C TYR A 281 8.17 19.68 -13.97
N ASN A 282 8.97 20.35 -13.12
CA ASN A 282 10.34 19.90 -12.77
C ASN A 282 11.21 19.48 -13.98
N ASN A 283 11.19 20.32 -15.03
CA ASN A 283 11.91 20.09 -16.30
C ASN A 283 11.50 18.83 -17.09
N ALA A 284 10.41 18.17 -16.71
CA ALA A 284 9.79 17.08 -17.46
C ALA A 284 8.48 17.57 -18.10
N GLU A 285 8.20 17.10 -19.31
CA GLU A 285 6.88 17.27 -19.92
C GLU A 285 5.92 16.25 -19.32
N VAL A 286 4.80 16.71 -18.79
CA VAL A 286 3.80 15.89 -18.11
C VAL A 286 2.40 16.16 -18.67
N PRO A 287 1.51 15.15 -18.70
CA PRO A 287 0.10 15.38 -19.03
C PRO A 287 -0.57 16.19 -17.92
N VAL A 288 -1.35 17.20 -18.31
CA VAL A 288 -2.18 18.00 -17.41
C VAL A 288 -3.63 17.96 -17.86
N LEU A 289 -4.55 17.78 -16.91
CA LEU A 289 -5.99 17.82 -17.14
C LEU A 289 -6.53 19.22 -16.88
N LYS A 290 -7.15 19.84 -17.87
CA LYS A 290 -7.94 21.06 -17.65
C LYS A 290 -9.38 20.69 -17.40
N ILE A 291 -9.90 21.03 -16.22
CA ILE A 291 -11.25 20.61 -15.81
C ILE A 291 -12.32 21.28 -16.69
N VAL A 292 -13.21 20.45 -17.24
CA VAL A 292 -14.41 20.85 -17.98
C VAL A 292 -15.65 20.73 -17.10
N SER A 293 -15.77 19.63 -16.35
CA SER A 293 -16.87 19.40 -15.40
C SER A 293 -16.33 18.72 -14.14
N TRP A 294 -16.97 18.98 -13.00
CA TRP A 294 -16.57 18.36 -11.73
C TRP A 294 -17.76 18.29 -10.78
N LYS A 295 -17.68 17.33 -9.86
CA LYS A 295 -18.55 17.25 -8.69
C LYS A 295 -17.75 16.69 -7.51
N GLU A 296 -18.01 17.22 -6.33
CA GLU A 296 -17.55 16.60 -5.09
C GLU A 296 -18.38 15.33 -4.83
N ILE A 297 -17.71 14.26 -4.44
CA ILE A 297 -18.30 12.96 -4.13
C ILE A 297 -17.85 12.53 -2.75
N SER A 298 -18.58 11.59 -2.14
CA SER A 298 -18.07 10.87 -0.98
C SER A 298 -16.90 9.96 -1.40
N GLU A 299 -16.02 9.66 -0.45
CA GLU A 299 -15.00 8.64 -0.62
C GLU A 299 -15.63 7.33 -1.17
N PRO A 300 -15.10 6.78 -2.28
CA PRO A 300 -15.57 5.52 -2.83
C PRO A 300 -15.40 4.37 -1.82
N ALA A 301 -16.25 3.34 -1.95
CA ALA A 301 -16.11 2.11 -1.16
C ALA A 301 -14.73 1.44 -1.36
N GLU A 302 -14.18 1.54 -2.57
CA GLU A 302 -12.82 1.15 -2.90
C GLU A 302 -11.95 2.40 -3.11
N PRO A 303 -11.29 2.92 -2.07
CA PRO A 303 -10.45 4.12 -2.17
C PRO A 303 -9.16 3.86 -2.94
N TYR A 304 -8.72 2.59 -3.02
CA TYR A 304 -7.47 2.18 -3.62
C TYR A 304 -7.67 1.55 -5.00
N VAL A 305 -6.63 1.61 -5.81
CA VAL A 305 -6.54 0.92 -7.10
C VAL A 305 -5.42 -0.10 -7.04
N TYR A 306 -5.47 -1.09 -7.92
CA TYR A 306 -4.55 -2.25 -7.92
C TYR A 306 -3.96 -2.44 -9.32
N PRO A 307 -2.71 -2.90 -9.44
CA PRO A 307 -2.10 -3.19 -10.74
C PRO A 307 -2.94 -4.22 -11.50
N VAL A 308 -2.82 -4.31 -12.82
CA VAL A 308 -3.52 -5.37 -13.58
C VAL A 308 -2.65 -6.60 -13.68
N PHE A 309 -3.15 -7.77 -13.26
CA PHE A 309 -2.53 -9.05 -13.60
C PHE A 309 -3.33 -9.80 -14.65
N THR A 310 -2.67 -10.09 -15.76
CA THR A 310 -3.29 -10.80 -16.87
C THR A 310 -3.02 -12.30 -16.75
N ARG A 311 -4.05 -13.11 -17.00
CA ARG A 311 -3.92 -14.57 -16.99
C ARG A 311 -3.74 -15.06 -18.42
N ILE A 312 -2.54 -15.55 -18.73
CA ILE A 312 -2.26 -16.31 -19.94
C ILE A 312 -3.03 -17.64 -19.82
N LYS A 313 -3.96 -17.87 -20.74
CA LYS A 313 -4.67 -19.16 -20.87
C LYS A 313 -4.01 -20.04 -21.90
#